data_AF-A0A7Y1MJV3-F1
#
_entry.id   AF-A0A7Y1MJV3-F1
#
_cell.length_a   1.000
_cell.length_b   1.000
_cell.length_c   1.000
_cell.angle_alpha   90.00
_cell.angle_beta   90.00
_cell.angle_gamma   90.00
#
_symmetry.space_group_name_H-M   'P 1'
#
loop_
_entity.id
_entity.type
_entity.pdbx_description
1 polymer ?
#
loop_
_entity_poly.entity_id
_entity_poly.type
_entity_poly.pdbx_seq_one_letter_code
_entity_poly.pdbx_strand_id
1 'polypeptide(L)'
;MKISLALYDALTSISVPNKTAKAAVNAWEDDVKHFASKADLERTESHLKDSIAALRTDLSALIKDQGVAIREQGVEFRALMESQASQFQGAISKLESGMTLLRWQFWLLVICFGFPIIKNLYEIYGSVISS
;
A
#
# COMPACT_ATOMS: atom_id res chain seq x y z
N MET A 1 -11.62 57.13 6.40
CA MET A 1 -12.19 58.49 6.46
C MET A 1 -12.88 58.96 5.19
N LYS A 2 -12.34 58.76 3.96
CA LYS A 2 -13.04 59.18 2.72
C LYS A 2 -14.36 58.44 2.46
N ILE A 3 -14.44 57.15 2.81
CA ILE A 3 -15.61 56.30 2.54
C ILE A 3 -16.76 56.57 3.54
N SER A 4 -16.46 56.83 4.81
CA SER A 4 -17.48 57.15 5.82
C SER A 4 -18.20 58.48 5.54
N LEU A 5 -17.48 59.47 5.02
CA LEU A 5 -18.05 60.74 4.55
C LEU A 5 -18.93 60.55 3.30
N ALA A 6 -18.47 59.77 2.32
CA ALA A 6 -19.25 59.49 1.12
C ALA A 6 -20.54 58.71 1.42
N LEU A 7 -20.51 57.78 2.39
CA LEU A 7 -21.68 57.03 2.82
C LEU A 7 -22.68 57.93 3.56
N TYR A 8 -22.19 58.83 4.43
CA TYR A 8 -23.01 59.82 5.11
C TYR A 8 -23.71 60.77 4.11
N ASP A 9 -22.96 61.34 3.17
CA ASP A 9 -23.50 62.24 2.14
C ASP A 9 -24.54 61.54 1.26
N ALA A 10 -24.28 60.29 0.84
CA ALA A 10 -25.23 59.48 0.07
C ALA A 10 -26.53 59.20 0.85
N LEU A 11 -26.45 58.89 2.15
CA LEU A 11 -27.64 58.66 3.00
C LEU A 11 -28.46 59.94 3.18
N THR A 12 -27.80 61.07 3.42
CA THR A 12 -28.50 62.36 3.52
C THR A 12 -29.10 62.81 2.19
N SER A 13 -28.48 62.47 1.05
CA SER A 13 -29.00 62.74 -0.30
C SER A 13 -30.26 61.95 -0.64
N ILE A 14 -30.51 60.81 0.01
CA ILE A 14 -31.72 59.99 -0.16
C ILE A 14 -32.76 60.34 0.93
N SER A 15 -32.62 61.53 1.55
CA SER A 15 -33.55 62.05 2.57
C SER A 15 -33.60 61.23 3.88
N VAL A 16 -32.56 60.44 4.18
CA VAL A 16 -32.47 59.77 5.48
C VAL A 16 -32.22 60.80 6.58
N PRO A 17 -32.98 60.79 7.70
CA PRO A 17 -32.76 61.70 8.81
C PRO A 17 -31.32 61.64 9.31
N ASN A 18 -30.73 62.80 9.56
CA ASN A 18 -29.31 62.95 9.92
C ASN A 18 -28.88 62.03 11.10
N LYS A 19 -29.74 61.89 12.12
CA LYS A 19 -29.52 60.98 13.25
C LYS A 19 -29.37 59.51 12.82
N THR A 20 -30.19 59.06 11.88
CA THR A 20 -30.18 57.69 11.36
C THR A 20 -29.02 57.47 10.40
N ALA A 21 -28.70 58.45 9.55
CA ALA A 21 -27.54 58.41 8.67
C ALA A 21 -26.23 58.28 9.47
N LYS A 22 -26.09 59.05 10.56
CA LYS A 22 -24.92 58.96 11.46
C LYS A 22 -24.84 57.61 12.18
N ALA A 23 -25.97 57.08 12.64
CA ALA A 23 -26.01 55.77 13.28
C ALA A 23 -25.58 54.64 12.32
N ALA A 24 -26.04 54.68 11.06
CA ALA A 24 -25.66 53.70 10.04
C ALA A 24 -24.17 53.77 9.67
N VAL A 25 -23.62 54.99 9.55
CA VAL A 25 -22.18 55.19 9.27
C VAL A 25 -21.32 54.72 10.43
N ASN A 26 -21.72 55.01 11.68
CA ASN A 26 -21.01 54.54 12.87
C ASN A 26 -21.05 53.01 12.98
N ALA A 27 -22.21 52.40 12.74
CA ALA A 27 -22.35 50.94 12.75
C ALA A 27 -21.49 50.28 11.67
N TRP A 28 -21.47 50.85 10.45
CA TRP A 28 -20.61 50.37 9.37
C TRP A 28 -19.11 50.55 9.67
N GLU A 29 -18.71 51.68 10.26
CA GLU A 29 -17.32 51.92 10.65
C GLU A 29 -16.86 51.00 11.78
N ASP A 30 -17.73 50.68 12.74
CA ASP A 30 -17.45 49.69 13.77
C ASP A 30 -17.32 48.27 13.18
N ASP A 31 -18.18 47.86 12.24
CA ASP A 31 -18.06 46.58 11.54
C ASP A 31 -16.76 46.49 10.72
N VAL A 32 -16.39 47.56 10.02
CA VAL A 32 -15.19 47.56 9.16
C VAL A 32 -13.89 47.45 9.94
N LYS A 33 -13.85 47.92 11.19
CA LYS A 33 -12.68 47.74 12.08
C LYS A 33 -12.41 46.28 12.41
N HIS A 34 -13.41 45.41 12.31
CA HIS A 34 -13.28 43.99 12.60
C HIS A 34 -12.83 43.17 11.38
N PHE A 35 -12.77 43.76 10.18
CA PHE A 35 -12.25 43.05 9.01
C PHE A 35 -10.72 42.95 9.05
N ALA A 36 -10.24 41.79 8.62
CA ALA A 36 -8.82 41.58 8.37
C ALA A 36 -8.31 42.61 7.36
N SER A 37 -7.18 43.25 7.68
CA SER A 37 -6.56 44.18 6.76
C SER A 37 -5.92 43.44 5.59
N LYS A 38 -5.63 44.16 4.51
CA LYS A 38 -4.87 43.59 3.38
C LYS A 38 -3.52 43.01 3.82
N ALA A 39 -2.87 43.66 4.79
CA ALA A 39 -1.59 43.20 5.34
C ALA A 39 -1.75 41.87 6.10
N ASP A 40 -2.86 41.67 6.81
CA ASP A 40 -3.17 40.40 7.47
C ASP A 40 -3.36 39.29 6.43
N LEU A 41 -4.06 39.59 5.33
CA LEU A 41 -4.23 38.66 4.21
C LEU A 41 -2.88 38.29 3.57
N GLU A 42 -2.05 39.27 3.23
CA GLU A 42 -0.71 39.05 2.65
C GLU A 42 0.18 38.23 3.60
N ARG A 43 0.09 38.48 4.91
CA ARG A 43 0.79 37.68 5.92
C ARG A 43 0.34 36.22 5.92
N THR A 44 -0.98 35.98 5.89
CA THR A 44 -1.51 34.61 5.82
C THR A 44 -1.15 33.91 4.51
N GLU A 45 -1.17 34.62 3.38
CA GLU A 45 -0.77 34.07 2.08
C GLU A 45 0.70 33.65 2.07
N SER A 46 1.59 34.51 2.57
CA SER A 46 3.01 34.19 2.71
C SER A 46 3.21 32.97 3.61
N HIS A 47 2.55 32.94 4.77
CA HIS A 47 2.64 31.83 5.71
C HIS A 47 2.13 30.51 5.09
N LEU A 48 1.03 30.56 4.33
CA LEU A 48 0.52 29.38 3.63
C LEU A 48 1.49 28.90 2.56
N LYS A 49 2.08 29.82 1.79
CA LYS A 49 3.05 29.49 0.75
C LYS A 49 4.28 28.80 1.33
N ASP A 50 4.79 29.32 2.44
CA ASP A 50 5.94 28.75 3.14
C ASP A 50 5.59 27.37 3.73
N SER A 51 4.41 27.24 4.34
CA SER A 51 3.92 25.97 4.88
C SER A 51 3.75 24.90 3.79
N ILE A 52 3.20 25.28 2.63
CA ILE A 52 3.06 24.37 1.48
C ILE A 52 4.42 23.96 0.93
N ALA A 53 5.38 24.89 0.85
CA ALA A 53 6.73 24.59 0.40
C ALA A 53 7.42 23.59 1.35
N ALA A 54 7.31 23.79 2.66
CA ALA A 54 7.84 22.88 3.67
C ALA A 54 7.15 21.49 3.60
N LEU A 55 5.83 21.45 3.48
CA LEU A 55 5.10 20.18 3.37
C LEU A 55 5.52 19.40 2.12
N ARG A 56 5.78 20.10 1.02
CA ARG A 56 6.25 19.49 -0.23
C ARG A 56 7.64 18.89 -0.07
N THR A 57 8.56 19.58 0.61
CA THR A 57 9.90 19.05 0.86
C THR A 57 9.86 17.82 1.75
N ASP A 58 9.05 17.86 2.81
CA ASP A 58 8.89 16.74 3.74
C ASP A 58 8.28 15.53 3.03
N LEU A 59 7.22 15.73 2.25
CA LEU A 59 6.60 14.65 1.48
C LEU A 59 7.59 14.03 0.47
N SER A 60 8.38 14.85 -0.23
CA SER A 60 9.41 14.34 -1.14
C SER A 60 10.48 13.54 -0.41
N ALA A 61 10.90 13.96 0.78
CA ALA A 61 11.85 13.21 1.59
C ALA A 61 11.26 11.87 2.03
N LEU A 62 10.01 11.86 2.49
CA LEU A 62 9.33 10.67 2.98
C LEU A 62 9.06 9.65 1.86
N ILE A 63 8.69 10.11 0.65
CA ILE A 63 8.57 9.27 -0.55
C ILE A 63 9.91 8.63 -0.90
N LYS A 64 11.01 9.40 -0.82
CA LYS A 64 12.35 8.88 -1.13
C LYS A 64 12.76 7.81 -0.13
N ASP A 65 12.52 8.05 1.16
CA ASP A 65 12.85 7.12 2.23
C ASP A 65 12.03 5.82 2.12
N GLN A 66 10.72 5.93 1.91
CA GLN A 66 9.86 4.76 1.62
C GLN A 66 10.30 4.01 0.36
N GLY A 67 10.71 4.72 -0.70
CA GLY A 67 11.21 4.09 -1.92
C GLY A 67 12.47 3.26 -1.69
N VAL A 68 13.37 3.70 -0.80
CA VAL A 68 14.56 2.93 -0.39
C VAL A 68 14.15 1.72 0.43
N ALA A 69 13.29 1.90 1.44
CA ALA A 69 12.83 0.80 2.29
C ALA A 69 12.09 -0.29 1.51
N ILE A 70 11.22 0.07 0.57
CA ILE A 70 10.51 -0.88 -0.31
C ILE A 70 11.52 -1.64 -1.19
N ARG A 71 12.54 -0.95 -1.69
CA ARG A 71 13.57 -1.58 -2.51
C ARG A 71 14.40 -2.58 -1.71
N GLU A 72 14.75 -2.25 -0.49
CA GLU A 72 15.47 -3.14 0.43
C GLU A 72 14.63 -4.37 0.79
N GLN A 73 13.38 -4.18 1.21
CA GLN A 73 12.43 -5.27 1.45
C GLN A 73 12.22 -6.15 0.21
N GLY A 74 12.19 -5.55 -0.99
CA GLY A 74 12.08 -6.29 -2.24
C GLY A 74 13.29 -7.19 -2.53
N VAL A 75 14.50 -6.75 -2.16
CA VAL A 75 15.73 -7.55 -2.27
C VAL A 75 15.71 -8.70 -1.26
N GLU A 76 15.36 -8.42 0.00
CA GLU A 76 15.23 -9.45 1.04
C GLU A 76 14.18 -10.50 0.67
N PHE A 77 13.01 -10.06 0.20
CA PHE A 77 11.95 -10.96 -0.24
C PHE A 77 12.42 -11.85 -1.40
N ARG A 78 13.15 -11.30 -2.37
CA ARG A 78 13.73 -12.09 -3.47
C ARG A 78 14.73 -13.12 -2.95
N ALA A 79 15.60 -12.74 -2.02
CA ALA A 79 16.56 -13.66 -1.42
C ALA A 79 15.88 -14.80 -0.64
N LEU A 80 14.81 -14.49 0.11
CA LEU A 80 14.00 -15.49 0.80
C LEU A 80 13.29 -16.43 -0.17
N MET A 81 12.73 -15.90 -1.26
CA MET A 81 12.12 -16.69 -2.34
C MET A 81 13.13 -17.64 -3.00
N GLU A 82 14.32 -17.16 -3.33
CA GLU A 82 15.38 -17.99 -3.92
C GLU A 82 15.84 -19.09 -2.95
N SER A 83 16.03 -18.75 -1.68
CA SER A 83 16.35 -19.73 -0.64
C SER A 83 15.25 -20.78 -0.52
N GLN A 84 13.98 -20.38 -0.46
CA GLN A 84 12.86 -21.31 -0.36
C GLN A 84 12.72 -22.19 -1.62
N ALA A 85 12.92 -21.63 -2.80
CA ALA A 85 12.91 -22.38 -4.05
C ALA A 85 14.01 -23.46 -4.09
N SER A 86 15.23 -23.11 -3.64
CA SER A 86 16.34 -24.07 -3.55
C SER A 86 16.06 -25.21 -2.56
N GLN A 87 15.46 -24.89 -1.41
CA GLN A 87 15.05 -25.88 -0.41
C GLN A 87 13.96 -26.81 -0.95
N PHE A 88 12.98 -26.25 -1.67
CA PHE A 88 11.91 -27.03 -2.29
C PHE A 88 12.45 -27.97 -3.37
N GLN A 89 13.35 -27.47 -4.22
CA GLN A 89 14.02 -28.29 -5.23
C GLN A 89 14.83 -29.42 -4.58
N GLY A 90 15.58 -29.13 -3.52
CA GLY A 90 16.30 -30.15 -2.75
C GLY A 90 15.38 -31.20 -2.13
N ALA A 91 14.23 -30.77 -1.58
CA ALA A 91 13.22 -31.67 -1.05
C ALA A 91 12.60 -32.57 -2.13
N ILE A 92 12.29 -32.01 -3.31
CA ILE A 92 11.81 -32.78 -4.47
C ILE A 92 12.85 -33.81 -4.91
N SER A 93 14.11 -33.41 -5.10
CA SER A 93 15.16 -34.35 -5.52
C SER A 93 15.35 -35.47 -4.50
N LYS A 94 15.25 -35.17 -3.21
CA LYS A 94 15.30 -36.18 -2.15
C LYS A 94 14.10 -37.13 -2.23
N LEU A 95 12.89 -36.62 -2.44
CA LEU A 95 11.69 -37.44 -2.64
C LEU A 95 11.81 -38.32 -3.89
N GLU A 96 12.29 -37.79 -5.00
CA GLU A 96 12.48 -38.53 -6.25
C GLU A 96 13.50 -39.67 -6.08
N SER A 97 14.60 -39.41 -5.38
CA SER A 97 15.59 -40.44 -5.05
C SER A 97 15.00 -41.54 -4.17
N GLY A 98 14.21 -41.17 -3.15
CA GLY A 98 13.53 -42.12 -2.28
C GLY A 98 12.50 -42.97 -3.04
N MET A 99 11.74 -42.35 -3.93
CA MET A 99 10.76 -43.04 -4.77
C MET A 99 11.42 -44.00 -5.76
N THR A 100 12.57 -43.62 -6.34
CA THR A 100 13.36 -44.50 -7.21
C THR A 100 13.90 -45.71 -6.46
N LEU A 101 14.37 -45.50 -5.22
CA LEU A 101 14.88 -46.57 -4.36
C LEU A 101 13.75 -47.54 -3.95
N LEU A 102 12.58 -47.02 -3.57
CA LEU A 102 11.38 -47.82 -3.31
C LEU A 102 10.94 -48.62 -4.54
N ARG A 103 10.99 -48.01 -5.74
CA ARG A 103 10.66 -48.71 -6.99
C ARG A 103 11.62 -49.88 -7.25
N TRP A 104 12.92 -49.70 -7.01
CA TRP A 104 13.90 -50.79 -7.12
C TRP A 104 13.67 -51.89 -6.08
N GLN A 105 13.39 -51.52 -4.82
CA GLN A 105 13.04 -52.49 -3.77
C GLN A 105 11.80 -53.30 -4.15
N PHE A 106 10.77 -52.66 -4.70
CA PHE A 106 9.57 -53.34 -5.16
C PHE A 106 9.87 -54.34 -6.28
N TRP A 107 10.65 -53.96 -7.30
CA TRP A 107 11.05 -54.88 -8.37
C TRP A 107 11.86 -56.06 -7.86
N LEU A 108 12.78 -55.85 -6.92
CA LEU A 108 13.53 -56.93 -6.28
C LEU A 108 12.60 -57.89 -5.53
N LEU A 109 11.64 -57.37 -4.76
CA LEU A 109 10.66 -58.22 -4.07
C LEU A 109 9.79 -59.02 -5.05
N VAL A 110 9.31 -58.39 -6.12
CA VAL A 110 8.53 -59.07 -7.17
C VAL A 110 9.34 -60.19 -7.82
N ILE A 111 10.63 -59.99 -8.07
CA ILE A 111 11.50 -61.04 -8.63
C ILE A 111 11.74 -62.16 -7.60
N CYS A 112 12.12 -61.80 -6.37
CA CYS A 112 12.43 -62.76 -5.31
C CYS A 112 11.24 -63.63 -4.90
N PHE A 113 10.02 -63.06 -4.85
CA PHE A 113 8.82 -63.78 -4.45
C PHE A 113 8.00 -64.28 -5.65
N GLY A 114 8.01 -63.58 -6.78
CA GLY A 114 7.29 -63.98 -7.98
C GLY A 114 7.84 -65.24 -8.62
N PHE A 115 9.17 -65.38 -8.73
CA PHE A 115 9.79 -66.60 -9.29
C PHE A 115 9.42 -67.89 -8.53
N PRO A 116 9.52 -67.97 -7.19
CA PRO A 116 9.12 -69.17 -6.46
C PRO A 116 7.60 -69.44 -6.53
N ILE A 117 6.75 -68.41 -6.57
CA ILE A 117 5.30 -68.58 -6.75
C ILE A 117 5.00 -69.17 -8.14
N ILE A 118 5.61 -68.64 -9.20
CA ILE A 118 5.42 -69.12 -10.57
C ILE A 118 5.94 -70.55 -10.71
N LYS A 119 7.11 -70.87 -10.15
CA LYS A 119 7.66 -72.22 -10.17
C LYS A 119 6.72 -73.21 -9.47
N ASN A 120 6.21 -72.85 -8.29
CA ASN A 120 5.31 -73.71 -7.52
C ASN A 120 3.98 -73.92 -8.24
N LEU A 121 3.43 -72.87 -8.88
CA LEU A 121 2.24 -72.98 -9.75
C LEU A 121 2.47 -73.90 -10.95
N TYR A 122 3.63 -73.80 -11.62
CA TYR A 122 3.98 -74.67 -12.75
C TYR A 122 4.11 -76.14 -12.34
N GLU A 123 4.72 -76.43 -11.19
CA GLU A 123 4.82 -77.80 -10.67
C GLU A 123 3.44 -78.37 -10.34
N ILE A 124 2.56 -77.59 -9.72
CA ILE A 124 1.17 -78.01 -9.41
C ILE A 124 0.38 -78.24 -10.70
N TYR A 125 0.37 -77.29 -11.63
CA TYR A 125 -0.35 -77.45 -12.91
C TYR A 125 0.21 -78.59 -13.76
N GLY A 126 1.53 -78.77 -13.79
CA GLY A 126 2.19 -79.88 -14.48
C GLY A 126 1.77 -81.24 -13.92
N SER A 127 1.70 -81.36 -12.58
CA SER A 127 1.25 -82.60 -11.93
C SER A 127 -0.22 -82.93 -12.20
N VAL A 128 -1.09 -81.92 -12.33
CA VAL A 128 -2.52 -82.08 -12.62
C VAL A 128 -2.78 -82.50 -14.06
N ILE A 129 -1.94 -82.08 -15.01
CA ILE A 129 -2.08 -82.43 -16.44
C ILE A 129 -1.51 -83.82 -16.76
N SER A 130 -0.57 -84.34 -15.95
CA SER A 130 0.02 -85.68 -16.17
C SER A 130 -0.66 -86.83 -15.42
N SER A 131 -1.71 -86.55 -14.63
CA SER A 131 -2.55 -87.56 -13.97
C SER A 131 -3.85 -87.79 -14.72
#